data_AF-A0A246PH97-F1
#
_entry.id   AF-A0A246PH97-F1
#
_cell.length_a   1.000
_cell.length_b   1.000
_cell.length_c   1.000
_cell.angle_alpha   90.00
_cell.angle_beta   90.00
_cell.angle_gamma   90.00
#
_symmetry.space_group_name_H-M   'P 1'
#
loop_
_entity.id
_entity.type
_entity.pdbx_description
1 polymer ?
#
loop_
_entity_poly.entity_id
_entity_poly.type
_entity_poly.pdbx_seq_one_letter_code
_entity_poly.pdbx_strand_id
1 'polypeptide(L)'
;MKKRFMGILLAAICLIFTGCSANMKYVEHETKEKLEDSPLGPYIEKVDYKADKKEDDTTPVNIQIHVDERFSDLSTMEKYEVLNNTFEKIMGSFNSVSCGENNSCRYQKLKVFYDDDIYVMDIFDDILIINDFEKYTKSDYKSDMNTEREKKEREYANKDNTLNSNNTSQNNGQYASNGISYTVIFDFMKLQYNILTNNDENYIPEVHDPKVAEIAAKRFGITAKEAGYIYEKVQMDTFN
;
A
#
# COMPACT_ATOMS: atom_id res chain seq x y z
N MET A 1 -14.03 -22.62 -73.23
CA MET A 1 -14.78 -21.35 -73.32
C MET A 1 -15.75 -21.24 -72.15
N LYS A 2 -15.69 -20.12 -71.42
CA LYS A 2 -16.73 -19.49 -70.55
C LYS A 2 -17.24 -20.32 -69.35
N LYS A 3 -16.71 -20.01 -68.16
CA LYS A 3 -17.34 -19.17 -67.09
C LYS A 3 -18.63 -19.78 -66.53
N ARG A 4 -18.62 -20.15 -65.23
CA ARG A 4 -19.42 -19.49 -64.17
C ARG A 4 -18.80 -19.75 -62.80
N PHE A 5 -18.30 -18.67 -62.20
CA PHE A 5 -18.15 -18.50 -60.76
C PHE A 5 -19.52 -18.69 -60.11
N MET A 6 -19.61 -19.49 -59.05
CA MET A 6 -20.67 -19.37 -58.06
C MET A 6 -20.01 -19.54 -56.70
N GLY A 7 -19.81 -18.41 -56.03
CA GLY A 7 -19.31 -18.39 -54.66
C GLY A 7 -20.34 -18.96 -53.71
N ILE A 8 -19.86 -19.66 -52.69
CA ILE A 8 -20.57 -19.79 -51.42
C ILE A 8 -19.62 -19.26 -50.36
N LEU A 9 -19.97 -18.05 -49.94
CA LEU A 9 -19.48 -17.33 -48.79
C LEU A 9 -19.83 -18.14 -47.54
N LEU A 10 -18.90 -18.98 -47.07
CA LEU A 10 -18.94 -19.48 -45.69
C LEU A 10 -18.37 -18.36 -44.80
N ALA A 11 -19.17 -17.31 -44.63
CA ALA A 11 -19.07 -16.46 -43.45
C ALA A 11 -19.51 -17.35 -42.28
N ALA A 12 -18.57 -18.12 -41.75
CA ALA A 12 -18.70 -18.67 -40.41
C ALA A 12 -18.84 -17.44 -39.51
N ILE A 13 -20.09 -17.16 -39.17
CA ILE A 13 -20.48 -16.27 -38.11
C ILE A 13 -19.81 -16.84 -36.86
N CYS A 14 -18.61 -16.36 -36.55
CA CYS A 14 -18.14 -16.30 -35.19
C CYS A 14 -19.08 -15.32 -34.48
N LEU A 15 -20.24 -15.82 -34.06
CA LEU A 15 -20.93 -15.31 -32.89
C LEU A 15 -19.96 -15.54 -31.74
N ILE A 16 -19.01 -14.63 -31.62
CA ILE A 16 -18.30 -14.44 -30.37
C ILE A 16 -19.43 -14.07 -29.42
N PHE A 17 -19.78 -14.98 -28.51
CA PHE A 17 -20.44 -14.63 -27.27
C PHE A 17 -19.46 -13.73 -26.49
N THR A 18 -19.21 -12.50 -26.98
CA THR A 18 -18.72 -11.43 -26.12
C THR A 18 -19.93 -11.05 -25.28
N GLY A 19 -20.13 -11.76 -24.17
CA GLY A 19 -20.85 -11.15 -23.06
C GLY A 19 -20.21 -9.77 -22.87
N CYS A 20 -21.02 -8.71 -22.96
CA CYS A 20 -20.55 -7.33 -22.92
C CYS A 20 -19.57 -7.20 -21.76
N SER A 21 -18.30 -6.94 -22.06
CA SER A 21 -17.26 -6.76 -21.04
C SER A 21 -17.66 -5.64 -20.10
N ALA A 22 -17.31 -5.74 -18.81
CA ALA A 22 -17.57 -4.70 -17.83
C ALA A 22 -17.13 -3.33 -18.35
N ASN A 23 -18.02 -2.34 -18.25
CA ASN A 23 -17.80 -0.99 -18.72
C ASN A 23 -17.41 -0.09 -17.53
N MET A 24 -16.13 0.28 -17.50
CA MET A 24 -15.56 1.07 -16.40
C MET A 24 -16.09 2.50 -16.30
N LYS A 25 -16.79 3.03 -17.32
CA LYS A 25 -17.45 4.34 -17.21
C LYS A 25 -18.60 4.34 -16.20
N TYR A 26 -19.28 3.20 -16.02
CA TYR A 26 -20.30 3.05 -14.99
C TYR A 26 -19.67 3.03 -13.61
N VAL A 27 -18.56 2.30 -13.45
CA VAL A 27 -17.80 2.28 -12.21
C VAL A 27 -17.32 3.69 -11.86
N GLU A 28 -16.70 4.39 -12.81
CA GLU A 28 -16.25 5.77 -12.63
C GLU A 28 -17.40 6.67 -12.17
N HIS A 29 -18.57 6.59 -12.82
CA HIS A 29 -19.75 7.38 -12.44
C HIS A 29 -20.19 7.12 -10.99
N GLU A 30 -20.20 5.86 -10.55
CA GLU A 30 -20.64 5.43 -9.21
C GLU A 30 -19.59 5.68 -8.11
N THR A 31 -18.31 5.73 -8.47
CA THR A 31 -17.18 5.87 -7.53
C THR A 31 -16.72 7.30 -7.37
N LYS A 32 -16.78 8.13 -8.43
CA LYS A 32 -16.08 9.42 -8.50
C LYS A 32 -16.39 10.34 -7.33
N GLU A 33 -17.66 10.66 -7.10
CA GLU A 33 -18.07 11.57 -6.02
C GLU A 33 -17.68 11.02 -4.63
N LYS A 34 -17.87 9.72 -4.40
CA LYS A 34 -17.51 9.08 -3.12
C LYS A 34 -16.02 9.17 -2.83
N LEU A 35 -15.21 9.05 -3.88
CA LEU A 35 -13.76 9.12 -3.82
C LEU A 35 -13.26 10.56 -3.65
N GLU A 36 -13.84 11.51 -4.39
CA GLU A 36 -13.54 12.95 -4.24
C GLU A 36 -13.92 13.48 -2.86
N ASP A 37 -15.03 13.00 -2.29
CA ASP A 37 -15.46 13.36 -0.94
C ASP A 37 -14.76 12.55 0.17
N SER A 38 -13.87 11.62 -0.16
CA SER A 38 -13.21 10.77 0.83
C SER A 38 -12.01 11.46 1.48
N PRO A 39 -11.46 10.91 2.58
CA PRO A 39 -10.20 11.39 3.14
C PRO A 39 -9.02 11.36 2.17
N LEU A 40 -9.07 10.51 1.14
CA LEU A 40 -8.05 10.45 0.07
C LEU A 40 -8.25 11.54 -0.98
N GLY A 41 -9.48 12.03 -1.17
CA GLY A 41 -9.87 13.04 -2.16
C GLY A 41 -8.90 14.23 -2.29
N PRO A 42 -8.46 14.87 -1.18
CA PRO A 42 -7.53 15.99 -1.23
C PRO A 42 -6.18 15.71 -1.89
N TYR A 43 -5.77 14.44 -2.00
CA TYR A 43 -4.47 14.04 -2.54
C TYR A 43 -4.54 13.56 -3.99
N ILE A 44 -5.74 13.40 -4.57
CA ILE A 44 -5.93 12.73 -5.86
C ILE A 44 -5.54 13.64 -7.02
N GLU A 45 -4.64 13.16 -7.87
CA GLU A 45 -4.33 13.79 -9.15
C GLU A 45 -5.05 13.10 -10.31
N LYS A 46 -5.10 11.76 -10.27
CA LYS A 46 -5.68 10.96 -11.35
C LYS A 46 -6.24 9.65 -10.83
N VAL A 47 -7.35 9.21 -11.42
CA VAL A 47 -7.99 7.94 -11.11
C VAL A 47 -8.20 7.14 -12.40
N ASP A 48 -7.82 5.87 -12.38
CA ASP A 48 -8.07 4.91 -13.44
C ASP A 48 -8.82 3.69 -12.86
N TYR A 49 -9.76 3.15 -13.63
CA TYR A 49 -10.56 1.99 -13.24
C TYR A 49 -10.25 0.82 -14.16
N LYS A 50 -9.91 -0.34 -13.59
CA LYS A 50 -9.57 -1.55 -14.36
C LYS A 50 -10.37 -2.76 -13.89
N ALA A 51 -11.06 -3.38 -14.83
CA ALA A 51 -11.64 -4.70 -14.64
C ALA A 51 -10.53 -5.76 -14.64
N ASP A 52 -10.61 -6.71 -13.72
CA ASP A 52 -9.82 -7.93 -13.75
C ASP A 52 -10.58 -9.07 -14.46
N LYS A 53 -9.92 -10.22 -14.60
CA LYS A 53 -10.56 -11.44 -15.10
C LYS A 53 -11.76 -11.79 -14.22
N LYS A 54 -12.87 -12.11 -14.87
CA LYS A 54 -14.10 -12.56 -14.19
C LYS A 54 -13.80 -13.75 -13.28
N GLU A 55 -14.23 -13.64 -12.03
CA GLU A 55 -14.18 -14.68 -11.00
C GLU A 55 -15.61 -15.12 -10.71
N ASP A 56 -15.93 -16.38 -11.01
CA ASP A 56 -17.29 -16.91 -10.97
C ASP A 56 -18.27 -16.03 -11.79
N ASP A 57 -19.27 -15.46 -11.12
CA ASP A 57 -20.28 -14.59 -11.72
C ASP A 57 -19.96 -13.09 -11.60
N THR A 58 -18.82 -12.74 -10.99
CA THR A 58 -18.48 -11.35 -10.66
C THR A 58 -17.21 -10.89 -11.36
N THR A 59 -17.18 -9.66 -11.84
CA THR A 59 -15.96 -9.04 -12.38
C THR A 59 -15.29 -8.20 -11.29
N PRO A 60 -14.08 -8.54 -10.84
CA PRO A 60 -13.35 -7.71 -9.88
C PRO A 60 -12.96 -6.38 -10.52
N VAL A 61 -13.05 -5.30 -9.76
CA VAL A 61 -12.71 -3.94 -10.18
C VAL A 61 -11.62 -3.40 -9.26
N ASN A 62 -10.51 -3.00 -9.88
CA ASN A 62 -9.38 -2.36 -9.23
C ASN A 62 -9.44 -0.85 -9.50
N ILE A 63 -9.38 -0.05 -8.43
CA ILE A 63 -9.26 1.41 -8.52
C ILE A 63 -7.78 1.74 -8.39
N GLN A 64 -7.24 2.47 -9.36
CA GLN A 64 -5.85 2.91 -9.42
C GLN A 64 -5.82 4.43 -9.28
N ILE A 65 -5.13 4.94 -8.27
CA ILE A 65 -5.15 6.36 -7.91
C ILE A 65 -3.71 6.84 -7.90
N HIS A 66 -3.41 7.85 -8.70
CA HIS A 66 -2.18 8.62 -8.58
C HIS A 66 -2.46 9.79 -7.65
N VAL A 67 -1.58 9.96 -6.66
CA VAL A 67 -1.69 10.99 -5.63
C VAL A 67 -0.48 11.92 -5.68
N ASP A 68 -0.64 13.11 -5.10
CA ASP A 68 0.45 14.08 -4.95
C ASP A 68 1.33 13.82 -3.72
N GLU A 69 2.41 14.62 -3.63
CA GLU A 69 3.46 14.50 -2.58
C GLU A 69 2.92 14.56 -1.16
N ARG A 70 1.81 15.25 -0.91
CA ARG A 70 1.24 15.40 0.44
C ARG A 70 0.74 14.08 0.99
N PHE A 71 0.38 13.12 0.12
CA PHE A 71 0.04 11.77 0.57
C PHE A 71 1.29 11.03 1.05
N SER A 72 2.43 11.24 0.37
CA SER A 72 3.70 10.59 0.71
C SER A 72 4.21 11.04 2.09
N ASP A 73 3.94 12.28 2.47
CA ASP A 73 4.31 12.88 3.77
C ASP A 73 3.55 12.28 4.96
N LEU A 74 2.41 11.61 4.73
CA LEU A 74 1.63 10.96 5.79
C LEU A 74 2.44 9.85 6.47
N SER A 75 2.28 9.68 7.78
CA SER A 75 2.79 8.49 8.46
C SER A 75 2.11 7.21 7.93
N THR A 76 2.71 6.04 8.14
CA THR A 76 2.09 4.76 7.74
C THR A 76 0.70 4.57 8.38
N MET A 77 0.54 4.98 9.64
CA MET A 77 -0.74 4.96 10.35
C MET A 77 -1.80 5.84 9.67
N GLU A 78 -1.44 7.07 9.30
CA GLU A 78 -2.33 7.99 8.59
C GLU A 78 -2.66 7.50 7.18
N LYS A 79 -1.67 6.95 6.45
CA LYS A 79 -1.91 6.30 5.14
C LYS A 79 -2.92 5.17 5.28
N TYR A 80 -2.75 4.30 6.27
CA TYR A 80 -3.70 3.22 6.54
C TYR A 80 -5.11 3.77 6.83
N GLU A 81 -5.24 4.75 7.71
CA GLU A 81 -6.52 5.36 8.06
C GLU A 81 -7.22 6.00 6.85
N VAL A 82 -6.48 6.81 6.08
CA VAL A 82 -7.00 7.49 4.88
C VAL A 82 -7.48 6.48 3.85
N LEU A 83 -6.68 5.44 3.57
CA LEU A 83 -7.03 4.42 2.59
C LEU A 83 -8.19 3.55 3.05
N ASN A 84 -8.21 3.14 4.32
CA ASN A 84 -9.29 2.33 4.88
C ASN A 84 -10.62 3.06 4.81
N ASN A 85 -10.66 4.29 5.34
CA ASN A 85 -11.87 5.10 5.41
C ASN A 85 -12.37 5.48 4.00
N THR A 86 -11.45 5.72 3.07
CA THR A 86 -11.81 5.94 1.65
C THR A 86 -12.47 4.71 1.05
N PHE A 87 -11.90 3.54 1.31
CA PHE A 87 -12.41 2.31 0.75
C PHE A 87 -13.80 1.97 1.32
N GLU A 88 -13.99 2.07 2.63
CA GLU A 88 -15.30 1.91 3.29
C GLU A 88 -16.37 2.83 2.68
N LYS A 89 -16.01 4.09 2.42
CA LYS A 89 -16.91 5.08 1.80
C LYS A 89 -17.29 4.71 0.36
N ILE A 90 -16.37 4.16 -0.41
CA ILE A 90 -16.62 3.76 -1.81
C ILE A 90 -17.50 2.50 -1.89
N MET A 91 -17.17 1.47 -1.08
CA MET A 91 -17.89 0.19 -1.10
C MET A 91 -19.33 0.30 -0.60
N GLY A 92 -19.57 1.14 0.41
CA GLY A 92 -20.78 1.07 1.20
C GLY A 92 -21.01 -0.33 1.80
N SER A 93 -22.27 -0.76 1.91
CA SER A 93 -22.63 -1.96 2.67
C SER A 93 -22.46 -3.31 1.94
N PHE A 94 -22.34 -3.33 0.61
CA PHE A 94 -22.48 -4.57 -0.16
C PHE A 94 -21.33 -4.88 -1.12
N ASN A 95 -20.23 -4.11 -1.10
CA ASN A 95 -19.09 -4.24 -2.01
C ASN A 95 -19.50 -4.50 -3.47
N SER A 96 -20.53 -3.81 -3.96
CA SER A 96 -21.04 -4.00 -5.31
C SER A 96 -21.05 -2.68 -6.05
N VAL A 97 -20.78 -2.73 -7.34
CA VAL A 97 -20.76 -1.56 -8.22
C VAL A 97 -21.35 -1.90 -9.57
N SER A 98 -22.13 -0.98 -10.13
CA SER A 98 -22.62 -1.10 -11.49
C SER A 98 -21.46 -0.97 -12.47
N CYS A 99 -21.33 -1.93 -13.38
CA CYS A 99 -20.32 -1.91 -14.44
C CYS A 99 -20.93 -2.22 -15.82
N GLY A 100 -22.18 -1.77 -16.00
CA GLY A 100 -22.94 -1.91 -17.24
C GLY A 100 -23.88 -3.10 -17.26
N GLU A 101 -25.12 -2.84 -17.72
CA GLU A 101 -26.22 -3.79 -17.94
C GLU A 101 -26.26 -4.96 -16.95
N ASN A 102 -25.83 -6.15 -17.38
CA ASN A 102 -25.97 -7.41 -16.66
C ASN A 102 -24.67 -7.90 -16.01
N ASN A 103 -23.66 -7.04 -15.87
CA ASN A 103 -22.42 -7.41 -15.23
C ASN A 103 -22.49 -7.14 -13.73
N SER A 104 -22.29 -8.19 -12.94
CA SER A 104 -22.00 -8.04 -11.51
C SER A 104 -20.54 -7.63 -11.34
N CYS A 105 -20.28 -6.50 -10.68
CA CYS A 105 -18.94 -6.08 -10.31
C CYS A 105 -18.82 -5.82 -8.82
N ARG A 106 -17.61 -6.07 -8.30
CA ARG A 106 -17.22 -5.80 -6.92
C ARG A 106 -15.88 -5.10 -6.88
N TYR A 107 -15.68 -4.21 -5.92
CA TYR A 107 -14.36 -3.65 -5.70
C TYR A 107 -13.46 -4.74 -5.09
N GLN A 108 -12.21 -4.78 -5.53
CA GLN A 108 -11.23 -5.77 -5.08
C GLN A 108 -10.05 -5.11 -4.36
N LYS A 109 -9.41 -4.12 -5.00
CA LYS A 109 -8.24 -3.43 -4.43
C LYS A 109 -8.29 -1.95 -4.72
N LEU A 110 -7.85 -1.17 -3.74
CA LEU A 110 -7.49 0.23 -3.89
C LEU A 110 -5.97 0.31 -4.02
N LYS A 111 -5.47 0.65 -5.21
CA LYS A 111 -4.04 0.83 -5.46
C LYS A 111 -3.74 2.31 -5.58
N VAL A 112 -2.88 2.81 -4.71
CA VAL A 112 -2.43 4.19 -4.70
C VAL A 112 -0.97 4.24 -5.11
N PHE A 113 -0.63 5.18 -5.99
CA PHE A 113 0.68 5.36 -6.59
C PHE A 113 1.19 6.76 -6.30
N TYR A 114 2.42 6.84 -5.79
CA TYR A 114 3.18 8.07 -5.68
C TYR A 114 4.62 7.78 -6.14
N ASP A 115 5.09 8.46 -7.18
CA ASP A 115 6.36 8.14 -7.85
C ASP A 115 6.51 6.61 -8.12
N ASP A 116 7.53 5.98 -7.53
CA ASP A 116 7.81 4.54 -7.64
C ASP A 116 7.16 3.71 -6.52
N ASP A 117 6.48 4.35 -5.58
CA ASP A 117 5.83 3.69 -4.45
C ASP A 117 4.41 3.23 -4.79
N ILE A 118 4.09 2.02 -4.32
CA ILE A 118 2.78 1.38 -4.51
C ILE A 118 2.20 1.06 -3.14
N TYR A 119 1.00 1.54 -2.90
CA TYR A 119 0.23 1.30 -1.68
C TYR A 119 -1.04 0.54 -2.06
N VAL A 120 -1.20 -0.69 -1.59
CA VAL A 120 -2.35 -1.52 -1.90
C VAL A 120 -3.12 -1.78 -0.62
N MET A 121 -4.34 -1.25 -0.55
CA MET A 121 -5.26 -1.66 0.50
C MET A 121 -5.94 -2.97 0.08
N ASP A 122 -5.64 -4.05 0.80
CA ASP A 122 -6.40 -5.30 0.75
C ASP A 122 -7.49 -5.27 1.82
N ILE A 123 -8.70 -5.54 1.36
CA ILE A 123 -9.94 -5.09 1.95
C ILE A 123 -10.65 -6.23 2.67
N PHE A 124 -10.33 -7.46 2.30
CA PHE A 124 -10.81 -8.63 3.00
C PHE A 124 -9.99 -8.85 4.27
N ASP A 125 -8.73 -8.45 4.23
CA ASP A 125 -7.79 -8.66 5.30
C ASP A 125 -7.56 -7.41 6.18
N ASP A 126 -8.07 -6.24 5.77
CA ASP A 126 -7.77 -4.93 6.38
C ASP A 126 -6.24 -4.71 6.50
N ILE A 127 -5.52 -4.93 5.41
CA ILE A 127 -4.04 -4.84 5.35
C ILE A 127 -3.63 -3.82 4.29
N LEU A 128 -2.83 -2.85 4.71
CA LEU A 128 -2.07 -2.00 3.79
C LEU A 128 -0.76 -2.71 3.43
N ILE A 129 -0.59 -2.98 2.13
CA ILE A 129 0.65 -3.51 1.57
C ILE A 129 1.41 -2.37 0.89
N ILE A 130 2.63 -2.12 1.32
CA ILE A 130 3.50 -1.07 0.78
C ILE A 130 4.62 -1.73 -0.01
N ASN A 131 4.72 -1.33 -1.28
CA ASN A 131 5.71 -1.81 -2.24
C ASN A 131 5.76 -3.34 -2.35
N ASP A 132 4.64 -4.05 -2.17
CA ASP A 132 4.54 -5.52 -2.20
C ASP A 132 5.22 -6.30 -1.05
N PHE A 133 5.85 -5.63 -0.08
CA PHE A 133 6.64 -6.33 0.96
C PHE A 133 6.29 -5.92 2.40
N GLU A 134 6.11 -4.62 2.66
CA GLU A 134 5.74 -4.14 3.99
C GLU A 134 4.23 -4.31 4.18
N LYS A 135 3.83 -4.91 5.30
CA LYS A 135 2.43 -5.10 5.67
C LYS A 135 2.15 -4.30 6.93
N TYR A 136 1.08 -3.50 6.88
CA TYR A 136 0.57 -2.76 8.01
C TYR A 136 -0.89 -3.15 8.25
N THR A 137 -1.12 -3.83 9.36
CA THR A 137 -2.39 -4.47 9.68
C THR A 137 -3.26 -3.59 10.56
N LYS A 138 -4.55 -3.93 10.66
CA LYS A 138 -5.47 -3.35 11.65
C LYS A 138 -4.97 -3.44 13.09
N SER A 139 -4.20 -4.48 13.43
CA SER A 139 -3.63 -4.63 14.78
C SER A 139 -2.51 -3.62 15.03
N ASP A 140 -1.66 -3.39 14.02
CA ASP A 140 -0.59 -2.38 14.07
C ASP A 140 -1.20 -0.98 14.24
N TYR A 141 -2.22 -0.66 13.44
CA TYR A 141 -2.99 0.58 13.57
C TYR A 141 -3.52 0.82 14.99
N LYS A 142 -4.14 -0.20 15.61
CA LYS A 142 -4.64 -0.10 16.99
C LYS A 142 -3.51 0.10 18.00
N SER A 143 -2.36 -0.54 17.80
CA SER A 143 -1.18 -0.39 18.66
C SER A 143 -0.61 1.03 18.59
N ASP A 144 -0.44 1.56 17.38
CA ASP A 144 0.08 2.91 17.15
C ASP A 144 -0.88 3.97 17.70
N MET A 145 -2.19 3.83 17.47
CA MET A 145 -3.21 4.71 18.02
C MET A 145 -3.20 4.75 19.56
N ASN A 146 -3.03 3.59 20.20
CA ASN A 146 -2.90 3.53 21.66
C ASN A 146 -1.62 4.24 22.14
N THR A 147 -0.50 4.00 21.45
CA THR A 147 0.79 4.64 21.75
C THR A 147 0.69 6.16 21.63
N GLU A 148 0.08 6.68 20.56
CA GLU A 148 -0.13 8.11 20.37
C GLU A 148 -1.08 8.71 21.41
N ARG A 149 -2.11 7.98 21.82
CA ARG A 149 -3.01 8.39 22.91
C ARG A 149 -2.25 8.50 24.24
N GLU A 150 -1.43 7.50 24.58
CA GLU A 150 -0.62 7.53 25.80
C GLU A 150 0.41 8.66 25.79
N LYS A 151 1.06 8.93 24.65
CA LYS A 151 1.99 10.06 24.51
C LYS A 151 1.28 11.38 24.80
N LYS A 152 0.12 11.60 24.20
CA LYS A 152 -0.70 12.80 24.45
C LYS A 152 -1.08 12.92 25.92
N GLU A 153 -1.55 11.83 26.53
CA GLU A 153 -1.91 11.81 27.96
C GLU A 153 -0.71 12.17 28.87
N ARG A 154 0.50 11.68 28.55
CA ARG A 154 1.74 12.03 29.26
C ARG A 154 2.15 13.49 29.02
N GLU A 155 2.01 14.01 27.81
CA GLU A 155 2.27 15.42 27.50
C GLU A 155 1.34 16.35 28.27
N TYR A 156 0.05 16.02 28.36
CA TYR A 156 -0.91 16.77 29.19
C TYR A 156 -0.56 16.68 30.68
N ALA A 157 -0.20 15.49 31.20
CA ALA A 157 0.19 15.31 32.59
C ALA A 157 1.51 16.04 32.95
N ASN A 158 2.44 16.15 32.00
CA ASN A 158 3.70 16.88 32.18
C ASN A 158 3.52 18.40 32.09
N LYS A 159 2.44 18.90 31.47
CA LYS A 159 2.14 20.33 31.41
C LYS A 159 1.72 20.90 32.77
N ASP A 160 1.20 20.06 33.67
CA ASP A 160 0.86 20.43 35.06
C ASP A 160 2.05 20.30 36.04
N ASN A 161 3.15 19.65 35.64
CA ASN A 161 4.36 19.54 36.45
C ASN A 161 5.54 20.22 35.73
N THR A 162 5.55 21.55 35.74
CA THR A 162 6.77 22.30 35.41
C THR A 162 7.73 22.24 36.60
N LEU A 163 8.49 21.15 36.73
CA LEU A 163 9.72 21.16 37.53
C LEU A 163 10.76 20.17 36.98
N ASN A 164 11.80 20.76 36.39
CA ASN A 164 13.16 20.26 36.22
C ASN A 164 13.35 18.76 35.90
N SER A 165 13.65 18.48 34.63
CA SER A 165 14.68 17.48 34.33
C SER A 165 15.36 17.82 33.01
N ASN A 166 16.40 18.65 33.09
CA ASN A 166 17.45 18.68 32.08
C ASN A 166 18.32 17.45 32.29
N ASN A 167 18.11 16.43 31.47
CA ASN A 167 19.12 15.40 31.23
C ASN A 167 19.24 15.21 29.72
N THR A 168 19.98 16.13 29.09
CA THR A 168 20.63 15.85 27.81
C THR A 168 21.75 14.84 28.07
N SER A 169 21.43 13.54 28.00
CA SER A 169 22.46 12.56 27.72
C SER A 169 22.89 12.78 26.28
N GLN A 170 24.10 13.30 26.07
CA GLN A 170 24.77 13.20 24.78
C GLN A 170 25.03 11.72 24.51
N ASN A 171 24.06 11.05 23.89
CA ASN A 171 24.35 9.82 23.17
C ASN A 171 25.08 10.26 21.90
N ASN A 172 26.35 9.87 21.78
CA ASN A 172 27.07 9.85 20.50
C ASN A 172 26.42 8.80 19.58
N GLY A 173 25.16 9.02 19.21
CA GLY A 173 24.43 8.14 18.31
C GLY A 173 25.09 8.16 16.94
N GLN A 174 25.08 7.00 16.26
CA GLN A 174 25.45 6.94 14.86
C GLN A 174 24.19 7.24 14.03
N TYR A 175 24.35 8.07 13.00
CA TYR A 175 23.25 8.56 12.18
C TYR A 175 23.53 8.31 10.69
N ALA A 176 22.47 8.06 9.94
CA ALA A 176 22.52 7.91 8.49
C ALA A 176 22.61 9.25 7.78
N SER A 177 22.85 9.21 6.48
CA SER A 177 22.96 10.38 5.59
C SER A 177 21.73 11.29 5.64
N ASN A 178 20.57 10.73 5.97
CA ASN A 178 19.30 11.42 6.16
C ASN A 178 19.07 11.93 7.61
N GLY A 179 20.02 11.77 8.52
CA GLY A 179 19.91 12.19 9.92
C GLY A 179 19.14 11.24 10.84
N ILE A 180 18.69 10.08 10.37
CA ILE A 180 17.98 9.07 11.19
C ILE A 180 18.98 8.20 11.96
N SER A 181 18.66 7.84 13.20
CA SER A 181 19.51 6.96 14.04
C SER A 181 19.67 5.58 13.41
N TYR A 182 20.90 5.05 13.44
CA TYR A 182 21.21 3.69 12.99
C TYR A 182 20.37 2.63 13.71
N THR A 183 20.09 2.82 15.01
CA THR A 183 19.28 1.86 15.78
C THR A 183 17.85 1.77 15.26
N VAL A 184 17.25 2.89 14.83
CA VAL A 184 15.89 2.92 14.27
C VAL A 184 15.83 2.18 12.94
N ILE A 185 16.84 2.40 12.08
CA ILE A 185 16.94 1.73 10.80
C ILE A 185 17.20 0.23 11.00
N PHE A 186 18.08 -0.13 11.94
CA PHE A 186 18.39 -1.51 12.30
C PHE A 186 17.17 -2.28 12.81
N ASP A 187 16.43 -1.71 13.76
CA ASP A 187 15.24 -2.35 14.34
C ASP A 187 14.17 -2.61 13.27
N PHE A 188 13.98 -1.65 12.37
CA PHE A 188 13.11 -1.83 11.20
C PHE A 188 13.61 -2.96 10.30
N MET A 189 14.89 -2.97 9.94
CA MET A 189 15.47 -4.02 9.10
C MET A 189 15.31 -5.41 9.74
N LYS A 190 15.50 -5.53 11.07
CA LYS A 190 15.30 -6.78 11.80
C LYS A 190 13.85 -7.27 11.74
N LEU A 191 12.88 -6.37 11.84
CA LEU A 191 11.46 -6.71 11.63
C LEU A 191 11.22 -7.22 10.21
N GLN A 192 11.80 -6.57 9.19
CA GLN A 192 11.67 -7.01 7.80
C GLN A 192 12.32 -8.37 7.56
N TYR A 193 13.48 -8.65 8.18
CA TYR A 193 14.07 -9.99 8.18
C TYR A 193 13.07 -11.00 8.71
N ASN A 194 12.57 -10.84 9.94
CA ASN A 194 11.63 -11.80 10.53
C ASN A 194 10.40 -12.06 9.65
N ILE A 195 9.85 -11.01 9.03
CA ILE A 195 8.68 -11.11 8.14
C ILE A 195 9.01 -11.92 6.88
N LEU A 196 10.14 -11.62 6.24
CA LEU A 196 10.53 -12.27 4.98
C LEU A 196 11.07 -13.68 5.20
N THR A 197 11.72 -13.93 6.34
CA THR A 197 12.45 -15.17 6.63
C THR A 197 11.64 -16.17 7.47
N ASN A 198 10.39 -15.84 7.83
CA ASN A 198 9.60 -16.56 8.82
C ASN A 198 10.39 -16.81 10.12
N ASN A 199 10.94 -15.73 10.71
CA ASN A 199 11.84 -15.81 11.86
C ASN A 199 13.08 -16.69 11.61
N ASP A 200 13.75 -16.43 10.49
CA ASP A 200 15.00 -17.07 10.04
C ASP A 200 14.90 -18.53 9.60
N GLU A 201 13.70 -19.13 9.58
CA GLU A 201 13.50 -20.51 9.16
C GLU A 201 13.86 -20.78 7.69
N ASN A 202 13.66 -19.79 6.81
CA ASN A 202 13.93 -19.92 5.38
C ASN A 202 14.92 -18.87 4.86
N TYR A 203 15.78 -18.34 5.75
CA TYR A 203 16.75 -17.32 5.38
C TYR A 203 17.75 -17.81 4.32
N ILE A 204 17.85 -17.02 3.26
CA ILE A 204 18.79 -17.12 2.14
C ILE A 204 19.47 -15.76 1.99
N PRO A 205 20.76 -15.61 2.34
CA PRO A 205 21.46 -14.32 2.34
C PRO A 205 21.36 -13.57 1.01
N GLU A 206 21.58 -14.26 -0.11
CA GLU A 206 21.60 -13.68 -1.45
C GLU A 206 20.23 -13.16 -1.92
N VAL A 207 19.15 -13.56 -1.24
CA VAL A 207 17.78 -13.13 -1.55
C VAL A 207 17.31 -12.09 -0.54
N HIS A 208 17.49 -12.34 0.76
CA HIS A 208 16.86 -11.54 1.79
C HIS A 208 17.68 -10.31 2.16
N ASP A 209 19.01 -10.39 2.19
CA ASP A 209 19.86 -9.24 2.53
C ASP A 209 19.69 -8.07 1.56
N PRO A 210 19.82 -8.26 0.23
CA PRO A 210 19.57 -7.16 -0.70
C PRO A 210 18.12 -6.68 -0.60
N LYS A 211 17.17 -7.57 -0.31
CA LYS A 211 15.75 -7.21 -0.21
C LYS A 211 15.44 -6.33 0.99
N VAL A 212 15.93 -6.69 2.17
CA VAL A 212 15.75 -5.91 3.40
C VAL A 212 16.46 -4.58 3.30
N ALA A 213 17.67 -4.56 2.72
CA ALA A 213 18.40 -3.33 2.45
C ALA A 213 17.65 -2.40 1.48
N GLU A 214 17.03 -2.93 0.41
CA GLU A 214 16.17 -2.16 -0.49
C GLU A 214 14.93 -1.60 0.20
N ILE A 215 14.27 -2.39 1.05
CA ILE A 215 13.08 -1.95 1.79
C ILE A 215 13.45 -0.80 2.73
N ALA A 216 14.53 -0.94 3.50
CA ALA A 216 15.02 0.12 4.38
C ALA A 216 15.48 1.36 3.61
N ALA A 217 16.14 1.18 2.46
CA ALA A 217 16.54 2.26 1.58
C ALA A 217 15.35 3.12 1.14
N LYS A 218 14.29 2.46 0.65
CA LYS A 218 13.04 3.13 0.26
C LYS A 218 12.37 3.81 1.45
N ARG A 219 12.21 3.07 2.56
CA ARG A 219 11.52 3.55 3.77
C ARG A 219 12.15 4.80 4.36
N PHE A 220 13.48 4.86 4.38
CA PHE A 220 14.21 5.94 5.04
C PHE A 220 14.82 6.95 4.06
N GLY A 221 14.71 6.75 2.75
CA GLY A 221 15.35 7.64 1.77
C GLY A 221 16.88 7.60 1.85
N ILE A 222 17.46 6.41 2.06
CA ILE A 222 18.91 6.15 2.04
C ILE A 222 19.25 5.17 0.92
N THR A 223 20.53 4.92 0.67
CA THR A 223 20.91 3.89 -0.31
C THR A 223 20.81 2.49 0.29
N ALA A 224 20.50 1.47 -0.53
CA ALA A 224 20.51 0.07 -0.06
C ALA A 224 21.89 -0.35 0.48
N LYS A 225 22.97 0.15 -0.13
CA LYS A 225 24.33 -0.04 0.37
C LYS A 225 24.53 0.55 1.78
N GLU A 226 23.99 1.74 2.02
CA GLU A 226 24.03 2.39 3.33
C GLU A 226 23.18 1.63 4.36
N ALA A 227 21.97 1.21 4.00
CA ALA A 227 21.13 0.38 4.85
C ALA A 227 21.83 -0.93 5.27
N GLY A 228 22.43 -1.63 4.30
CA GLY A 228 23.22 -2.84 4.57
C GLY A 228 24.40 -2.59 5.52
N TYR A 229 25.16 -1.50 5.29
CA TYR A 229 26.24 -1.10 6.19
C TYR A 229 25.75 -0.82 7.63
N ILE A 230 24.61 -0.15 7.78
CA ILE A 230 24.02 0.12 9.10
C ILE A 230 23.69 -1.19 9.81
N TYR A 231 23.10 -2.15 9.10
CA TYR A 231 22.73 -3.43 9.68
C TYR A 231 23.94 -4.19 10.21
N GLU A 232 24.95 -4.36 9.37
CA GLU A 232 26.22 -5.02 9.73
C GLU A 232 26.87 -4.34 10.93
N LYS A 233 26.95 -3.01 10.91
CA LYS A 233 27.64 -2.25 11.95
C LYS A 233 26.96 -2.33 13.31
N VAL A 234 25.64 -2.11 13.36
CA VAL A 234 24.89 -2.20 14.62
C VAL A 234 24.90 -3.62 15.15
N GLN A 235 24.83 -4.63 14.27
CA GLN A 235 24.95 -6.03 14.67
C GLN A 235 26.33 -6.31 15.30
N MET A 236 27.43 -5.88 14.67
CA MET A 236 28.79 -6.04 15.20
C MET A 236 29.01 -5.30 16.54
N ASP A 237 28.51 -4.07 16.66
CA ASP A 237 28.61 -3.28 17.90
C ASP A 237 27.82 -3.92 19.06
N THR A 238 26.82 -4.76 18.78
CA THR A 238 26.05 -5.50 19.78
C THR A 238 26.80 -6.72 20.35
N PHE A 239 27.85 -7.20 19.66
CA PHE A 239 28.62 -8.39 20.04
C PHE A 239 30.05 -8.07 20.55
N ASN A 240 30.43 -6.79 20.65
CA ASN A 240 31.71 -6.32 21.20
C ASN A 240 31.56 -5.76 22.62
#